data_AF-A0A975GAY2-F1
#
_entry.id   AF-A0A975GAY2-F1
#
_cell.length_a   1.000
_cell.length_b   1.000
_cell.length_c   1.000
_cell.angle_alpha   90.00
_cell.angle_beta   90.00
_cell.angle_gamma   90.00
#
_symmetry.space_group_name_H-M   'P 1'
#
loop_
_entity.id
_entity.type
_entity.pdbx_description
1 polymer ?
#
loop_
_entity_poly.entity_id
_entity_poly.type
_entity_poly.pdbx_seq_one_letter_code
_entity_poly.pdbx_strand_id
1 'polypeptide(L)'
;MISNLERSLKHEFKKSKIEGKREGKIEGKIEGKIEGKIEGKIEGILAVLIEQLREKFTNVPSEFVDELKKLDEKKLLLIAKDIFKIEKIDDLKKYIN
;
A
#
# COMPACT_ATOMS: atom_id res chain seq x y z
N MET A 1 49.72 12.49 24.55
CA MET A 1 48.66 13.22 23.81
C MET A 1 48.02 12.39 22.69
N ILE A 2 48.78 11.57 21.94
CA ILE A 2 48.28 10.75 20.81
C ILE A 2 47.21 9.71 21.24
N SER A 3 47.37 9.08 22.42
CA SER A 3 46.46 8.04 22.92
C SER A 3 45.03 8.52 23.23
N ASN A 4 44.84 9.78 23.60
CA ASN A 4 43.52 10.34 23.88
C ASN A 4 42.74 10.61 22.59
N LEU A 5 43.44 11.00 21.51
CA LEU A 5 42.83 11.25 20.21
C LEU A 5 42.36 9.94 19.55
N GLU A 6 43.18 8.89 19.60
CA GLU A 6 42.80 7.56 19.11
C GLU A 6 41.59 6.98 19.86
N ARG A 7 41.54 7.20 21.18
CA ARG A 7 40.41 6.75 22.01
C ARG A 7 39.13 7.52 21.68
N SER A 8 39.24 8.82 21.41
CA SER A 8 38.12 9.68 21.01
C SER A 8 37.57 9.30 19.63
N LEU A 9 38.44 9.13 18.63
CA LEU A 9 38.06 8.70 17.28
C LEU A 9 37.38 7.32 17.29
N LYS A 10 37.94 6.35 18.02
CA LYS A 10 37.35 5.01 18.15
C LYS A 10 35.96 5.06 18.82
N HIS A 11 35.75 6.01 19.73
CA HIS A 11 34.47 6.23 20.38
C HIS A 11 33.44 6.86 19.42
N GLU A 12 33.86 7.85 18.63
CA GLU A 12 33.01 8.48 17.61
C GLU A 12 32.61 7.51 16.51
N PHE A 13 33.56 6.74 15.94
CA PHE A 13 33.24 5.70 14.94
C PHE A 13 32.25 4.67 15.46
N LYS A 14 32.40 4.25 16.73
CA LYS A 14 31.46 3.31 17.37
C LYS A 14 30.08 3.95 17.53
N LYS A 15 30.03 5.25 17.90
CA LYS A 15 28.79 6.01 18.04
C LYS A 15 28.08 6.18 16.69
N SER A 16 28.77 6.64 15.66
CA SER A 16 28.21 6.79 14.31
C SER A 16 27.73 5.46 13.72
N LYS A 17 28.44 4.36 13.96
CA LYS A 17 27.98 3.03 13.52
C LYS A 17 26.71 2.56 14.25
N ILE A 18 26.55 2.91 15.53
CA ILE A 18 25.34 2.62 16.29
C ILE A 18 24.19 3.50 15.81
N GLU A 19 24.46 4.77 15.55
CA GLU A 19 23.50 5.76 15.07
C GLU A 19 22.96 5.38 13.68
N GLY A 20 23.83 5.12 12.70
CA GLY A 20 23.40 4.68 11.37
C GLY A 20 22.64 3.35 11.36
N LYS A 21 22.99 2.40 12.24
CA LYS A 21 22.20 1.17 12.42
C LYS A 21 20.82 1.43 13.03
N ARG A 22 20.72 2.41 13.92
CA ARG A 22 19.46 2.79 14.56
C ARG A 22 18.56 3.52 13.58
N GLU A 23 19.11 4.45 12.81
CA GLU A 23 18.42 5.18 11.75
C GLU A 23 17.88 4.22 10.69
N GLY A 24 18.71 3.37 10.09
CA GLY A 24 18.26 2.41 9.08
C GLY A 24 17.20 1.42 9.59
N LYS A 25 17.21 1.07 10.89
CA LYS A 25 16.16 0.23 11.49
C LYS A 25 14.85 0.99 11.72
N ILE A 26 14.92 2.30 11.96
CA ILE A 26 13.74 3.15 12.12
C ILE A 26 13.11 3.40 10.75
N GLU A 27 13.91 3.77 9.75
CA GLU A 27 13.46 3.99 8.37
C GLU A 27 12.78 2.76 7.80
N GLY A 28 13.45 1.59 7.83
CA GLY A 28 12.86 0.36 7.30
C GLY A 28 11.59 -0.10 8.04
N LYS A 29 11.43 0.27 9.33
CA LYS A 29 10.18 0.00 10.08
C LYS A 29 9.05 0.96 9.70
N ILE A 30 9.37 2.20 9.38
CA ILE A 30 8.39 3.20 8.97
C ILE A 30 7.91 2.87 7.55
N GLU A 31 8.84 2.64 6.62
CA GLU A 31 8.55 2.24 5.24
C GLU A 31 7.67 0.99 5.21
N GLY A 32 8.10 -0.11 5.85
CA GLY A 32 7.31 -1.35 5.85
C GLY A 32 5.93 -1.22 6.51
N LYS A 33 5.76 -0.32 7.48
CA LYS A 33 4.43 -0.05 8.07
C LYS A 33 3.54 0.79 7.16
N ILE A 34 4.11 1.72 6.39
CA ILE A 34 3.37 2.56 5.46
C ILE A 34 2.94 1.70 4.26
N GLU A 35 3.87 0.95 3.68
CA GLU A 35 3.59 0.03 2.57
C GLU A 35 2.50 -0.98 2.96
N GLY A 36 2.67 -1.70 4.08
CA GLY A 36 1.67 -2.68 4.51
C GLY A 36 0.30 -2.09 4.83
N LYS A 37 0.22 -0.82 5.29
CA LYS A 37 -1.07 -0.14 5.49
C LYS A 37 -1.74 0.25 4.19
N ILE A 38 -0.96 0.70 3.20
CA ILE A 38 -1.47 1.09 1.89
C ILE A 38 -1.97 -0.15 1.16
N GLU A 39 -1.15 -1.21 1.12
CA GLU A 39 -1.52 -2.49 0.51
C GLU A 39 -2.78 -3.08 1.16
N GLY A 40 -2.79 -3.21 2.50
CA GLY A 40 -3.95 -3.76 3.20
C GLY A 40 -5.24 -2.94 3.03
N LYS A 41 -5.13 -1.61 2.86
CA LYS A 41 -6.29 -0.76 2.58
C LYS A 41 -6.84 -1.00 1.17
N ILE A 42 -5.97 -1.08 0.17
CA ILE A 42 -6.36 -1.34 -1.23
C ILE A 42 -6.98 -2.74 -1.33
N GLU A 43 -6.34 -3.74 -0.73
CA GLU A 43 -6.86 -5.11 -0.69
C GLU A 43 -8.23 -5.19 -0.01
N GLY A 44 -8.42 -4.48 1.10
CA GLY A 44 -9.70 -4.42 1.81
C GLY A 44 -10.81 -3.80 0.97
N ILE A 45 -10.53 -2.68 0.30
CA ILE A 45 -11.50 -2.03 -0.60
C ILE A 45 -11.85 -2.97 -1.76
N LEU A 46 -10.83 -3.61 -2.35
CA LEU A 46 -11.02 -4.54 -3.46
C LEU A 46 -11.89 -5.74 -3.06
N ALA A 47 -11.63 -6.34 -1.90
CA ALA A 47 -12.39 -7.47 -1.39
C ALA A 47 -13.88 -7.10 -1.21
N VAL A 48 -14.16 -5.96 -0.57
CA VAL A 48 -15.54 -5.48 -0.40
C VAL A 48 -16.20 -5.21 -1.75
N LEU A 49 -15.49 -4.58 -2.68
CA LEU A 49 -16.04 -4.25 -3.99
C LEU A 49 -16.37 -5.51 -4.82
N ILE A 50 -15.52 -6.54 -4.77
CA ILE A 50 -15.77 -7.82 -5.43
C ILE A 50 -17.04 -8.47 -4.89
N GLU A 51 -17.21 -8.49 -3.56
CA GLU A 51 -18.41 -9.06 -2.93
C GLU A 51 -19.67 -8.26 -3.32
N GLN A 52 -19.61 -6.92 -3.29
CA GLN A 52 -20.71 -6.07 -3.75
C GLN A 52 -21.09 -6.35 -5.21
N LEU A 53 -20.10 -6.55 -6.08
CA LEU A 53 -20.33 -6.87 -7.49
C LEU A 53 -20.97 -8.25 -7.66
N ARG A 54 -20.56 -9.26 -6.88
CA ARG A 54 -21.15 -10.60 -6.92
C ARG A 54 -22.58 -10.63 -6.37
N GLU A 55 -22.88 -9.83 -5.36
CA GLU A 55 -24.23 -9.67 -4.83
C GLU A 55 -25.15 -8.96 -5.83
N LYS A 56 -24.62 -7.92 -6.50
CA LYS A 56 -25.41 -7.12 -7.45
C LYS A 56 -25.57 -7.78 -8.81
N PHE A 57 -24.57 -8.54 -9.25
CA PHE A 57 -24.54 -9.16 -10.57
C PHE A 57 -24.36 -10.67 -10.46
N THR A 58 -25.27 -11.43 -11.05
CA THR A 58 -25.28 -12.90 -11.01
C THR A 58 -24.01 -13.53 -11.59
N ASN A 59 -23.31 -12.83 -12.48
CA ASN A 59 -22.07 -13.32 -13.08
C ASN A 59 -21.10 -12.16 -13.31
N VAL A 60 -20.04 -12.06 -12.49
CA VAL A 60 -18.96 -11.10 -12.66
C VAL A 60 -17.80 -11.78 -13.38
N PRO A 61 -17.45 -11.38 -14.62
CA PRO A 61 -16.31 -11.97 -15.33
C PRO A 61 -15.00 -11.76 -14.56
N SER A 62 -14.13 -12.78 -14.56
CA SER A 62 -12.82 -12.71 -13.92
C SER A 62 -11.94 -11.59 -14.48
N GLU A 63 -12.12 -11.26 -15.76
CA GLU A 63 -11.45 -10.15 -16.44
C GLU A 63 -11.64 -8.82 -15.70
N PHE A 64 -12.86 -8.54 -15.23
CA PHE A 64 -13.14 -7.32 -14.45
C PHE A 64 -12.43 -7.33 -13.09
N VAL A 65 -12.38 -8.47 -12.42
CA VAL A 65 -11.68 -8.59 -11.13
C VAL A 65 -10.19 -8.28 -11.30
N ASP A 66 -9.59 -8.74 -12.40
CA ASP A 66 -8.19 -8.46 -12.71
C ASP A 66 -7.93 -7.02 -13.15
N GLU A 67 -8.91 -6.37 -13.79
CA GLU A 67 -8.87 -4.94 -14.07
C GLU A 67 -8.95 -4.11 -12.78
N LEU A 68 -9.83 -4.47 -11.84
CA LEU A 68 -9.97 -3.77 -10.55
C LEU A 68 -8.67 -3.83 -9.73
N LYS A 69 -7.93 -4.95 -9.76
CA LYS A 69 -6.62 -5.08 -9.08
C LYS A 69 -5.57 -4.08 -9.60
N LYS A 70 -5.72 -3.59 -10.83
CA LYS A 70 -4.78 -2.64 -11.45
C LYS A 70 -5.15 -1.18 -11.18
N LEU A 71 -6.32 -0.92 -10.58
CA LEU A 71 -6.78 0.43 -10.30
C LEU A 71 -6.16 0.99 -9.02
N ASP A 72 -6.03 2.31 -8.99
CA ASP A 72 -5.64 3.04 -7.80
C ASP A 72 -6.79 3.14 -6.78
N GLU A 73 -6.43 3.43 -5.52
CA GLU A 73 -7.37 3.55 -4.41
C GLU A 73 -8.54 4.49 -4.72
N LYS A 74 -8.30 5.61 -5.40
CA LYS A 74 -9.34 6.61 -5.66
C LYS A 74 -10.37 6.09 -6.65
N LYS A 75 -9.92 5.44 -7.74
CA LYS A 75 -10.82 4.80 -8.69
C LYS A 75 -11.64 3.69 -8.03
N LEU A 76 -11.03 2.85 -7.19
CA LEU A 76 -11.75 1.81 -6.45
C LEU A 76 -12.84 2.40 -5.53
N LEU A 77 -12.53 3.48 -4.81
CA LEU A 77 -13.51 4.17 -3.95
C LEU A 77 -14.63 4.84 -4.74
N LEU A 78 -14.34 5.40 -5.93
CA LEU A 78 -15.36 5.96 -6.81
C LEU A 78 -16.34 4.87 -7.27
N ILE A 79 -15.82 3.73 -7.72
CA ILE A 79 -16.65 2.58 -8.12
C ILE A 79 -17.49 2.11 -6.92
N ALA A 80 -16.89 1.96 -5.73
CA ALA A 80 -17.62 1.56 -4.53
C ALA A 80 -18.74 2.55 -4.15
N LYS A 81 -18.52 3.86 -4.34
CA LYS A 81 -19.53 4.89 -4.08
C LYS A 81 -20.67 4.87 -5.09
N ASP A 82 -20.34 4.66 -6.36
CA ASP A 82 -21.31 4.66 -7.45
C ASP A 82 -21.87 3.25 -7.77
N ILE A 83 -21.50 2.23 -6.99
CA ILE A 83 -21.91 0.83 -7.19
C ILE A 83 -23.43 0.65 -7.30
N PHE A 84 -24.18 1.43 -6.52
CA PHE A 84 -25.64 1.39 -6.53
C PHE A 84 -26.25 2.09 -7.75
N LYS A 85 -25.51 2.96 -8.44
CA LYS A 85 -25.94 3.64 -9.67
C LYS A 85 -25.56 2.85 -10.93
N ILE A 86 -24.64 1.91 -10.82
CA ILE A 86 -24.16 1.10 -11.94
C ILE A 86 -25.19 0.00 -12.21
N GLU A 87 -25.99 0.11 -13.28
CA GLU A 87 -27.04 -0.85 -13.59
C GLU A 87 -26.50 -2.09 -14.32
N LYS A 88 -25.46 -1.95 -15.14
CA LYS A 88 -24.87 -3.03 -15.93
C LYS A 88 -23.37 -3.16 -15.64
N ILE A 89 -22.83 -4.38 -15.75
CA ILE A 89 -21.39 -4.61 -15.63
C ILE A 89 -20.60 -3.75 -16.63
N ASP A 90 -21.10 -3.54 -17.85
CA ASP A 90 -20.44 -2.69 -18.84
C ASP A 90 -20.27 -1.22 -18.39
N ASP A 91 -21.07 -0.72 -17.45
CA ASP A 91 -20.88 0.64 -16.91
C ASP A 91 -19.59 0.75 -16.10
N LEU A 92 -19.06 -0.36 -15.56
CA LEU A 92 -17.77 -0.38 -14.87
C LEU A 92 -16.62 -0.02 -15.81
N LYS A 93 -16.73 -0.32 -17.12
CA LYS A 93 -15.72 0.02 -18.12
C LYS A 93 -15.45 1.53 -18.17
N LYS A 94 -16.42 2.37 -17.80
CA LYS A 94 -16.27 3.83 -17.73
C LYS A 94 -15.25 4.28 -16.67
N TYR A 95 -15.00 3.46 -15.65
CA TYR A 95 -14.08 3.76 -14.55
C TYR A 95 -12.69 3.15 -14.76
N ILE A 96 -12.60 2.13 -15.62
CA ILE A 96 -11.37 1.39 -15.88
C ILE A 96 -10.51 2.08 -16.95
N ASN A 97 -11.11 2.91 -17.81
CA ASN A 97 -10.42 3.77 -18.77
C ASN A 97 -9.61 4.91 -18.13
#